data_AF-A0A519L2S0-F1
#
_entry.id   AF-A0A519L2S0-F1
#
_cell.length_a   1.000
_cell.length_b   1.000
_cell.length_c   1.000
_cell.angle_alpha   90.00
_cell.angle_beta   90.00
_cell.angle_gamma   90.00
#
_symmetry.space_group_name_H-M   'P 1'
#
loop_
_entity.id
_entity.type
_entity.pdbx_description
1 polymer ?
#
loop_
_entity_poly.entity_id
_entity_poly.type
_entity_poly.pdbx_seq_one_letter_code
_entity_poly.pdbx_strand_id
1 'polypeptide(L)'
;MKKKYDLQDFINQADENGFVELSVFCNKVFRLNAAAIASYFNEDDRFYNEERAIKARKNIHNNVTFEVKPLKWINPKTPEITTYKVHKGGIYKDDLEKFIEQMKISIEENEKLFDEVYKEYQQKRSEEARKKREDLE
;
A
#
# COMPACT_ATOMS: atom_id res chain seq x y z
N MET A 1 20.60 -17.61 -1.80
CA MET A 1 20.25 -16.19 -2.03
C MET A 1 20.71 -15.38 -0.82
N LYS A 2 21.54 -14.34 -0.98
CA LYS A 2 21.83 -13.39 0.13
C LYS A 2 20.53 -12.66 0.48
N LYS A 3 20.05 -12.74 1.72
CA LYS A 3 18.98 -11.85 2.20
C LYS A 3 19.47 -10.41 1.98
N LYS A 4 18.69 -9.59 1.26
CA LYS A 4 19.09 -8.22 0.85
C LYS A 4 19.14 -7.25 2.05
N TYR A 5 18.63 -7.67 3.20
CA TYR A 5 18.57 -6.96 4.48
C TYR A 5 18.37 -7.99 5.60
N ASP A 6 18.87 -7.72 6.80
CA ASP A 6 18.57 -8.53 7.99
C ASP A 6 17.33 -7.95 8.70
N LEU A 7 16.44 -8.81 9.18
CA LEU A 7 15.28 -8.36 9.98
C LEU A 7 15.77 -7.68 11.27
N GLN A 8 16.87 -8.16 11.84
CA GLN A 8 17.44 -7.60 13.05
C GLN A 8 17.87 -6.14 12.87
N ASP A 9 18.29 -5.74 11.65
CA ASP A 9 18.65 -4.35 11.35
C ASP A 9 17.46 -3.40 11.56
N PHE A 10 16.24 -3.86 11.29
CA PHE A 10 15.02 -3.08 11.49
C PHE A 10 14.57 -3.11 12.95
N ILE A 11 14.63 -4.28 13.59
CA ILE A 11 14.26 -4.44 15.01
C ILE A 11 15.10 -3.52 15.91
N ASN A 12 16.40 -3.37 15.59
CA ASN A 12 17.30 -2.48 16.32
C ASN A 12 16.98 -0.98 16.15
N GLN A 13 16.10 -0.62 15.22
CA GLN A 13 15.62 0.75 15.00
C GLN A 13 14.23 0.99 15.63
N ALA A 14 13.76 0.06 16.47
CA ALA A 14 12.53 0.26 17.23
C ALA A 14 12.68 1.47 18.17
N ASP A 15 11.58 2.22 18.33
CA ASP A 15 11.50 3.29 19.32
C ASP A 15 11.48 2.75 20.76
N GLU A 16 11.41 3.66 21.74
CA GLU A 16 11.34 3.31 23.17
C GLU A 16 10.14 2.42 23.54
N ASN A 17 9.09 2.43 22.72
CA ASN A 17 7.87 1.64 22.91
C ASN A 17 7.91 0.33 22.10
N GLY A 18 9.01 0.05 21.40
CA GLY A 18 9.20 -1.18 20.63
C GLY A 18 8.58 -1.16 19.23
N PHE A 19 8.18 0.00 18.69
CA PHE A 19 7.64 0.11 17.34
C PHE A 19 8.71 0.51 16.33
N VAL A 20 8.73 -0.18 15.18
CA VAL A 20 9.60 0.14 14.04
C VAL A 20 8.78 0.91 13.02
N GLU A 21 9.17 2.16 12.75
CA GLU A 21 8.46 3.04 11.81
C GLU A 21 8.37 2.44 10.40
N LEU A 22 7.22 2.57 9.73
CA LEU A 22 7.03 2.02 8.38
C LEU A 22 8.10 2.52 7.38
N SER A 23 8.53 3.77 7.51
CA SER A 23 9.54 4.40 6.64
C SER A 23 10.91 3.70 6.70
N VAL A 24 11.23 3.01 7.80
CA VAL A 24 12.52 2.32 8.01
C VAL A 24 12.71 1.14 7.07
N PHE A 25 11.62 0.39 6.80
CA PHE A 25 11.72 -0.90 6.15
C PHE A 25 10.86 -1.03 4.89
N CYS A 26 9.76 -0.30 4.73
CA CYS A 26 8.77 -0.56 3.68
C CYS A 26 9.35 -0.53 2.26
N ASN A 27 10.15 0.50 1.92
CA ASN A 27 10.76 0.59 0.58
C ASN A 27 11.79 -0.54 0.34
N LYS A 28 12.58 -0.89 1.37
CA LYS A 28 13.61 -1.93 1.29
C LYS A 28 13.02 -3.33 1.14
N VAL A 29 11.94 -3.59 1.87
CA VAL A 29 11.30 -4.92 1.98
C VAL A 29 10.30 -5.15 0.85
N PHE A 30 9.44 -4.18 0.56
CA PHE A 30 8.29 -4.35 -0.35
C PHE A 30 8.44 -3.60 -1.67
N ARG A 31 9.45 -2.74 -1.83
CA ARG A 31 9.56 -1.78 -2.95
C ARG A 31 8.36 -0.82 -3.06
N LEU A 32 7.58 -0.68 -1.99
CA LEU A 32 6.47 0.26 -1.87
C LEU A 32 6.83 1.37 -0.89
N ASN A 33 6.28 2.56 -1.11
CA ASN A 33 6.44 3.65 -0.15
C ASN A 33 5.64 3.37 1.14
N ALA A 34 6.02 4.01 2.24
CA ALA A 34 5.37 3.80 3.52
C ALA A 34 3.89 4.20 3.50
N ALA A 35 3.49 5.17 2.66
CA ALA A 35 2.10 5.60 2.55
C ALA A 35 1.18 4.52 1.94
N ALA A 36 1.67 3.79 0.93
CA ALA A 36 0.96 2.67 0.31
C ALA A 36 0.83 1.48 1.26
N ILE A 37 1.79 1.29 2.17
CA ILE A 37 1.68 0.27 3.21
C ILE A 37 0.79 0.76 4.36
N ALA A 38 0.87 2.05 4.72
CA ALA A 38 0.05 2.64 5.77
C ALA A 38 -1.44 2.55 5.44
N SER A 39 -1.86 2.69 4.18
CA SER A 39 -3.28 2.63 3.81
C SER A 39 -4.00 1.34 4.25
N TYR A 40 -3.27 0.24 4.44
CA TYR A 40 -3.82 -1.01 5.00
C TYR A 40 -4.37 -0.85 6.44
N PHE A 41 -3.90 0.15 7.16
CA PHE A 41 -4.30 0.49 8.54
C PHE A 41 -5.25 1.70 8.60
N ASN A 42 -5.61 2.29 7.46
CA ASN A 42 -6.51 3.44 7.40
C ASN A 42 -7.97 2.96 7.27
N GLU A 43 -8.78 3.13 8.32
CA GLU A 43 -10.19 2.71 8.33
C GLU A 43 -11.04 3.40 7.24
N ASP A 44 -10.65 4.62 6.84
CA ASP A 44 -11.31 5.37 5.77
C ASP A 44 -10.89 4.90 4.35
N ASP A 45 -9.90 4.02 4.24
CA ASP A 45 -9.48 3.54 2.92
C ASP A 45 -10.56 2.65 2.32
N ARG A 46 -10.90 2.86 1.04
CA ARG A 46 -11.92 2.06 0.34
C ARG A 46 -11.61 0.57 0.30
N PHE A 47 -10.33 0.20 0.42
CA PHE A 47 -9.87 -1.19 0.42
C PHE A 47 -9.70 -1.75 1.85
N TYR A 48 -9.97 -0.97 2.89
CA TYR A 48 -9.73 -1.36 4.28
C TYR A 48 -10.43 -2.69 4.66
N ASN A 49 -11.67 -2.88 4.21
CA ASN A 49 -12.46 -4.07 4.52
C ASN A 49 -12.31 -5.21 3.50
N GLU A 50 -11.42 -5.09 2.52
CA GLU A 50 -11.15 -6.20 1.62
C GLU A 50 -10.40 -7.33 2.34
N GLU A 51 -10.70 -8.57 1.97
CA GLU A 51 -10.12 -9.77 2.59
C GLU A 51 -8.58 -9.72 2.63
N ARG A 52 -7.95 -9.27 1.53
CA ARG A 52 -6.49 -9.10 1.43
C ARG A 52 -5.95 -8.08 2.42
N ALA A 53 -6.65 -6.96 2.61
CA ALA A 53 -6.22 -5.90 3.51
C ALA A 53 -6.39 -6.34 4.97
N ILE A 54 -7.48 -7.06 5.26
CA ILE A 54 -7.73 -7.65 6.58
C ILE A 54 -6.63 -8.66 6.91
N LYS A 55 -6.29 -9.57 5.99
CA LYS A 55 -5.22 -10.55 6.17
C LYS A 55 -3.88 -9.88 6.45
N ALA A 56 -3.56 -8.82 5.71
CA ALA A 56 -2.28 -8.11 5.80
C ALA A 56 -2.04 -7.43 7.17
N ARG A 57 -3.10 -7.09 7.92
CA ARG A 57 -3.01 -6.46 9.25
C ARG A 57 -3.43 -7.38 10.40
N LYS A 58 -3.79 -8.63 10.12
CA LYS A 58 -4.41 -9.51 11.09
C LYS A 58 -3.42 -9.91 12.18
N ASN A 59 -3.78 -9.62 13.43
CA ASN A 59 -2.97 -9.92 14.62
C ASN A 59 -1.58 -9.28 14.53
N ILE A 60 -1.53 -8.02 14.11
CA ILE A 60 -0.34 -7.17 14.03
C ILE A 60 -0.51 -5.97 14.96
N HIS A 61 0.32 -5.87 15.99
CA HIS A 61 0.36 -4.70 16.87
C HIS A 61 1.02 -3.54 16.13
N ASN A 62 0.32 -2.42 16.05
CA ASN A 62 0.76 -1.23 15.34
C ASN A 62 0.29 0.03 16.06
N ASN A 63 1.00 1.13 15.86
CA ASN A 63 0.61 2.47 16.31
C ASN A 63 0.44 3.42 15.11
N VAL A 64 0.01 2.87 13.96
CA VAL A 64 -0.14 3.65 12.74
C VAL A 64 -1.31 4.61 12.89
N THR A 65 -1.05 5.90 12.67
CA THR A 65 -2.05 6.97 12.80
C THR A 65 -2.03 7.86 11.57
N PHE A 66 -3.16 8.53 11.30
CA PHE A 66 -3.33 9.43 10.16
C PHE A 66 -3.66 10.84 10.65
N GLU A 67 -2.93 11.82 10.13
CA GLU A 67 -3.19 13.24 10.35
C GLU A 67 -3.60 13.89 9.03
N VAL A 68 -4.71 14.63 9.02
CA VAL A 68 -5.09 15.45 7.86
C VAL A 68 -4.33 16.78 7.95
N LYS A 69 -3.55 17.09 6.92
CA LYS A 69 -2.79 18.34 6.82
C LYS A 69 -3.33 19.22 5.69
N PRO A 70 -3.37 20.54 5.88
CA PRO A 70 -3.71 21.45 4.81
C PRO A 70 -2.60 21.45 3.76
N LEU A 71 -2.98 21.30 2.49
CA LEU A 71 -2.09 21.54 1.37
C LEU A 71 -1.86 23.05 1.30
N LYS A 72 -0.60 23.49 1.27
CA LYS A 72 -0.23 24.92 1.15
C LYS A 72 -0.62 25.56 -0.19
N TRP A 73 -1.42 24.89 -1.01
CA TRP A 73 -1.86 25.40 -2.30
C TRP A 73 -3.26 26.00 -2.15
N ILE A 74 -3.30 27.33 -2.03
CA ILE A 74 -4.54 28.10 -2.10
C ILE A 74 -4.81 28.30 -3.59
N ASN A 75 -5.91 27.73 -4.11
CA ASN A 75 -6.36 28.09 -5.44
C ASN A 75 -6.77 29.58 -5.41
N PRO A 76 -6.12 30.49 -6.15
CA PRO A 76 -6.46 31.91 -6.10
C PRO A 76 -7.87 32.24 -6.60
N LYS A 77 -8.56 31.28 -7.25
CA LYS A 77 -9.93 31.43 -7.75
C LYS A 77 -11.01 30.85 -6.83
N THR A 78 -10.64 29.95 -5.90
CA THR A 78 -11.56 29.38 -4.90
C THR A 78 -10.81 29.18 -3.58
N PRO A 79 -11.25 29.75 -2.44
CA PRO A 79 -10.59 29.58 -1.14
C PRO A 79 -10.89 28.20 -0.53
N GLU A 80 -10.88 27.15 -1.34
CA GLU A 80 -11.00 25.77 -0.86
C GLU A 80 -9.63 25.28 -0.40
N ILE A 81 -9.56 24.96 0.89
CA ILE A 81 -8.38 24.33 1.48
C ILE A 81 -8.33 22.89 0.97
N THR A 82 -7.44 22.62 0.02
CA THR A 82 -7.09 21.24 -0.33
C THR A 82 -6.35 20.63 0.86
N THR A 83 -6.62 19.37 1.21
CA THR A 83 -5.92 18.67 2.30
C THR A 83 -5.22 17.42 1.77
N TYR A 84 -4.24 16.93 2.53
CA TYR A 84 -3.58 15.65 2.28
C TYR A 84 -3.43 14.89 3.59
N LYS A 85 -3.53 13.56 3.54
CA LYS A 85 -3.31 12.70 4.71
C LYS A 85 -1.82 12.38 4.82
N VAL A 86 -1.25 12.54 6.01
CA VAL A 86 0.05 11.99 6.37
C VAL A 86 -0.13 10.87 7.38
N HIS A 87 0.75 9.89 7.34
CA HIS A 87 0.78 8.82 8.32
C HIS A 87 1.98 8.97 9.25
N LYS A 88 1.87 8.40 10.45
CA LYS A 88 2.96 8.21 11.41
C LYS A 88 2.85 6.83 12.04
N GLY A 89 3.92 6.40 12.71
CA GLY A 89 3.95 5.14 13.43
C GLY A 89 4.43 3.96 12.57
N GLY A 90 4.23 2.77 13.12
CA GLY A 90 4.96 1.59 12.74
C GLY A 90 4.36 0.30 13.29
N ILE A 91 5.13 -0.76 13.14
CA ILE A 91 4.78 -2.12 13.56
C ILE A 91 5.61 -2.50 14.77
N TYR A 92 5.00 -3.17 15.74
CA TYR A 92 5.72 -3.66 16.90
C TYR A 92 6.80 -4.67 16.47
N LYS A 93 8.01 -4.54 17.01
CA LYS A 93 9.21 -5.27 16.56
C LYS A 93 9.03 -6.79 16.52
N ASP A 94 8.29 -7.35 17.47
CA ASP A 94 8.10 -8.82 17.59
C ASP A 94 7.10 -9.34 16.53
N ASP A 95 6.26 -8.47 15.97
CA ASP A 95 5.33 -8.81 14.89
C ASP A 95 5.91 -8.54 13.49
N LEU A 96 7.11 -7.97 13.39
CA LEU A 96 7.65 -7.47 12.13
C LEU A 96 7.83 -8.58 11.09
N GLU A 97 8.29 -9.76 11.48
CA GLU A 97 8.45 -10.91 10.57
C GLU A 97 7.10 -11.34 9.98
N LYS A 98 6.12 -11.54 10.86
CA LYS A 98 4.77 -11.95 10.49
C LYS A 98 4.09 -10.90 9.62
N PHE A 99 4.24 -9.63 9.95
CA PHE A 99 3.73 -8.53 9.14
C PHE A 99 4.32 -8.57 7.73
N ILE A 100 5.65 -8.74 7.62
CA ILE A 100 6.33 -8.80 6.33
C ILE A 100 5.83 -9.98 5.48
N GLU A 101 5.63 -11.14 6.09
CA GLU A 101 5.10 -12.32 5.41
C GLU A 101 3.68 -12.08 4.88
N GLN A 102 2.77 -11.64 5.75
CA GLN A 102 1.38 -11.37 5.38
C GLN A 102 1.27 -10.29 4.30
N MET A 103 2.09 -9.24 4.40
CA MET A 103 2.07 -8.13 3.44
C MET A 103 2.58 -8.56 2.06
N LYS A 104 3.63 -9.39 2.00
CA LYS A 104 4.11 -9.93 0.71
C LYS A 104 3.04 -10.74 0.00
N ILE A 105 2.32 -11.59 0.73
CA ILE A 105 1.20 -12.36 0.18
C ILE A 105 0.14 -11.41 -0.39
N SER A 106 -0.24 -10.37 0.36
CA SER A 106 -1.23 -9.39 -0.09
C SER A 106 -0.81 -8.62 -1.35
N ILE A 107 0.46 -8.25 -1.44
CA ILE A 107 1.03 -7.57 -2.62
C ILE A 107 1.00 -8.50 -3.84
N GLU A 108 1.45 -9.74 -3.68
CA GLU A 108 1.44 -10.73 -4.76
C GLU A 108 0.02 -11.05 -5.25
N GLU A 109 -0.95 -11.16 -4.34
CA GLU A 109 -2.37 -11.31 -4.69
C GLU A 109 -2.90 -10.11 -5.49
N ASN A 110 -2.51 -8.88 -5.11
CA ASN A 110 -2.90 -7.68 -5.85
C ASN A 110 -2.25 -7.60 -7.25
N GLU A 111 -0.98 -7.98 -7.38
CA GLU A 111 -0.30 -8.04 -8.69
C GLU A 111 -0.98 -9.04 -9.63
N LYS A 112 -1.38 -10.22 -9.13
CA LYS A 112 -2.13 -11.20 -9.92
C LYS A 112 -3.48 -10.68 -10.39
N LEU A 113 -4.23 -10.03 -9.49
CA LEU A 113 -5.52 -9.42 -9.84
C LEU A 113 -5.35 -8.34 -10.92
N PHE A 114 -4.29 -7.52 -10.80
CA PHE A 114 -3.99 -6.51 -11.82
C PHE A 114 -3.70 -7.16 -13.19
N ASP A 115 -2.88 -8.20 -13.23
CA ASP A 115 -2.53 -8.91 -14.47
C ASP A 115 -3.76 -9.53 -15.14
N GLU A 116 -4.69 -10.09 -14.37
CA GLU A 116 -5.95 -10.63 -14.88
C GLU A 116 -6.83 -9.54 -15.49
N VAL A 117 -7.07 -8.45 -14.76
CA VAL A 117 -7.86 -7.31 -15.25
C VAL A 117 -7.22 -6.69 -16.50
N TYR A 118 -5.89 -6.60 -16.54
CA TYR A 118 -5.18 -6.05 -17.68
C TYR A 118 -5.29 -6.94 -18.92
N LYS A 119 -5.24 -8.28 -18.77
CA LYS A 119 -5.49 -9.23 -19.87
C LYS A 119 -6.90 -9.07 -20.44
N GLU A 120 -7.91 -8.99 -19.58
CA GLU A 120 -9.29 -8.77 -20.03
C GLU A 120 -9.45 -7.45 -20.79
N TYR A 121 -8.82 -6.37 -20.30
CA TYR A 121 -8.81 -5.08 -20.99
C TYR A 121 -8.21 -5.18 -22.40
N GLN A 122 -7.07 -5.88 -22.56
CA GLN A 122 -6.43 -6.07 -23.85
C GLN A 122 -7.29 -6.90 -24.82
N GLN A 123 -7.98 -7.93 -24.32
CA GLN A 123 -8.91 -8.74 -25.12
C GLN A 123 -10.06 -7.90 -25.64
N LYS A 124 -10.75 -7.16 -24.75
CA LYS A 124 -11.86 -6.26 -25.13
C LYS A 124 -11.43 -5.23 -26.18
N ARG A 125 -10.28 -4.59 -25.98
CA ARG A 125 -9.74 -3.61 -26.93
C ARG A 125 -9.44 -4.23 -28.30
N SER A 126 -8.95 -5.46 -28.33
CA SER A 126 -8.65 -6.18 -29.58
C SER A 126 -9.93 -6.58 -30.31
N GLU A 127 -10.97 -7.02 -29.59
CA GLU A 127 -12.29 -7.32 -30.16
C GLU A 127 -12.99 -6.08 -30.71
N GLU A 128 -12.94 -4.95 -30.00
CA GLU A 128 -13.47 -3.68 -30.47
C GLU A 128 -12.75 -3.19 -31.74
N ALA A 129 -11.42 -3.36 -31.79
CA ALA A 129 -10.63 -3.02 -32.98
C ALA A 129 -10.96 -3.92 -34.17
N ARG A 130 -11.24 -5.22 -33.93
CA ARG A 130 -11.67 -6.15 -34.98
C ARG A 130 -13.05 -5.78 -35.53
N LYS A 131 -14.04 -5.57 -34.66
CA LYS A 131 -15.40 -5.17 -35.07
C LYS A 131 -15.40 -3.88 -35.89
N LYS A 132 -14.63 -2.87 -35.46
CA LYS A 132 -14.48 -1.61 -36.23
C LYS A 132 -13.90 -1.79 -37.63
N ARG A 133 -13.08 -2.82 -37.86
CA ARG A 133 -12.55 -3.12 -39.21
C ARG A 133 -13.57 -3.86 -40.05
N GLU A 134 -14.28 -4.81 -39.45
CA GLU A 134 -15.37 -5.54 -40.10
C GLU A 134 -16.54 -4.61 -40.49
N ASP A 135 -16.83 -3.56 -39.71
CA ASP A 135 -17.86 -2.56 -40.03
C ASP A 135 -17.44 -1.56 -41.13
N LEU A 136 -16.17 -1.53 -41.53
CA LEU A 136 -15.61 -0.65 -42.57
C LEU A 136 -15.43 -1.34 -43.92
N GLU A 137 -15.56 -2.67 -43.98
CA GLU A 137 -15.50 -3.51 -45.19
C GLU A 137 -16.91 -3.79 -45.74
#